data_AF-A0A927JX89-F1
#
_entry.id   AF-A0A927JX89-F1
#
_cell.length_a   1.000
_cell.length_b   1.000
_cell.length_c   1.000
_cell.angle_alpha   90.00
_cell.angle_beta   90.00
_cell.angle_gamma   90.00
#
_symmetry.space_group_name_H-M   'P 1'
#
loop_
_entity.id
_entity.type
_entity.pdbx_description
1 polymer ?
#
loop_
_entity_poly.entity_id
_entity_poly.type
_entity_poly.pdbx_seq_one_letter_code
_entity_poly.pdbx_strand_id
1 'polypeptide(L)'
;MRPIFATMMCALLAACGNAGSTDAVAEGEGNRVDLRHLVETDVAGDGNERLKLEGTVIPTPSDPKSRYELLRQRRTVAGTTIAILRQQRGERVAYARTELDCDRQLFHVVGVADTRVRVETDTAHDGPLRSTEGLPLRQELSRFICARQSA
;
A
#
# COMPACT_ATOMS: atom_id res chain seq x y z
N MET A 1 -56.57 46.36 29.25
CA MET A 1 -56.39 47.10 27.97
C MET A 1 -55.55 46.24 27.04
N ARG A 2 -56.07 45.93 25.83
CA ARG A 2 -55.42 45.29 24.66
C ARG A 2 -54.59 46.36 23.89
N PRO A 3 -53.59 46.05 23.02
CA PRO A 3 -53.70 45.20 21.80
C PRO A 3 -52.48 44.25 21.55
N ILE A 4 -52.54 43.08 20.91
CA ILE A 4 -52.81 42.66 19.51
C ILE A 4 -51.94 43.36 18.44
N PHE A 5 -50.86 42.68 18.02
CA PHE A 5 -50.31 42.61 16.64
C PHE A 5 -49.74 41.18 16.51
N ALA A 6 -50.26 40.24 15.71
CA ALA A 6 -50.51 40.21 14.26
C ALA A 6 -49.24 39.93 13.42
N THR A 7 -49.14 38.66 13.00
CA THR A 7 -48.84 38.20 11.63
C THR A 7 -47.38 37.98 11.19
N MET A 8 -47.23 36.89 10.41
CA MET A 8 -46.44 36.76 9.17
C MET A 8 -45.18 35.87 9.30
N MET A 9 -45.19 34.59 8.92
CA MET A 9 -45.27 33.97 7.58
C MET A 9 -43.88 33.55 7.06
N CYS A 10 -43.69 32.23 7.00
CA CYS A 10 -43.01 31.42 5.97
C CYS A 10 -41.75 31.96 5.27
N ALA A 11 -40.63 31.26 5.44
CA ALA A 11 -39.64 31.06 4.39
C ALA A 11 -39.16 29.59 4.42
N LEU A 12 -39.74 28.79 3.52
CA LEU A 12 -39.17 27.54 3.02
C LEU A 12 -38.02 27.86 2.05
N LEU A 13 -37.17 26.85 1.83
CA LEU A 13 -36.13 26.70 0.80
C LEU A 13 -34.70 27.10 1.18
N ALA A 14 -33.90 26.11 1.57
CA ALA A 14 -32.53 25.99 1.08
C ALA A 14 -32.08 24.52 1.02
N ALA A 15 -31.93 24.04 -0.21
CA ALA A 15 -30.99 23.03 -0.69
C ALA A 15 -31.05 21.60 -0.11
N CYS A 16 -31.75 20.73 -0.85
CA CYS A 16 -31.22 19.40 -1.15
C CYS A 16 -29.88 19.56 -1.88
N GLY A 17 -28.79 19.62 -1.10
CA GLY A 17 -27.44 19.45 -1.62
C GLY A 17 -27.19 17.98 -1.86
N ASN A 18 -27.35 17.56 -3.12
CA ASN A 18 -26.84 16.30 -3.62
C ASN A 18 -25.32 16.32 -3.50
N ALA A 19 -24.77 15.93 -2.36
CA ALA A 19 -23.35 15.64 -2.19
C ALA A 19 -23.08 14.34 -2.96
N GLY A 20 -22.97 14.46 -4.28
CA GLY A 20 -22.30 13.47 -5.08
C GLY A 20 -20.93 13.25 -4.44
N SER A 21 -20.65 11.98 -4.15
CA SER A 21 -19.36 11.48 -3.68
C SER A 21 -18.26 12.01 -4.60
N THR A 22 -17.76 13.19 -4.26
CA THR A 22 -16.44 13.62 -4.68
C THR A 22 -15.56 13.01 -3.61
N ASP A 23 -14.84 11.96 -3.98
CA ASP A 23 -13.67 11.48 -3.25
C ASP A 23 -12.68 12.65 -3.16
N ALA A 24 -12.98 13.57 -2.25
CA ALA A 24 -12.08 14.60 -1.81
C ALA A 24 -11.00 13.87 -1.03
N VAL A 25 -9.80 13.91 -1.60
CA VAL A 25 -8.56 13.36 -1.06
C VAL A 25 -8.41 13.90 0.37
N ALA A 26 -8.80 13.08 1.35
CA ALA A 26 -8.62 13.36 2.75
C ALA A 26 -7.14 13.13 3.07
N GLU A 27 -6.34 14.20 2.92
CA GLU A 27 -5.04 14.29 3.56
C GLU A 27 -5.25 14.32 5.08
N GLY A 28 -4.95 13.19 5.75
CA GLY A 28 -4.75 13.15 7.19
C GLY A 28 -5.30 11.93 7.94
N GLU A 29 -4.67 10.76 7.79
CA GLU A 29 -4.41 9.80 8.90
C GLU A 29 -3.54 8.64 8.40
N GLY A 30 -2.24 8.66 8.73
CA GLY A 30 -1.28 7.56 8.52
C GLY A 30 -0.96 7.28 7.05
N ASN A 31 0.26 7.65 6.62
CA ASN A 31 0.79 7.38 5.29
C ASN A 31 1.00 5.86 5.06
N ARG A 32 -0.09 5.11 4.89
CA ARG A 32 -0.09 3.66 4.74
C ARG A 32 0.19 3.34 3.29
N VAL A 33 1.31 2.70 3.04
CA VAL A 33 1.69 2.29 1.69
C VAL A 33 0.75 1.18 1.23
N ASP A 34 0.00 1.48 0.17
CA ASP A 34 -0.82 0.51 -0.51
C ASP A 34 -0.02 -0.27 -1.55
N LEU A 35 0.35 -1.50 -1.16
CA LEU A 35 1.06 -2.43 -2.03
C LEU A 35 0.31 -2.74 -3.33
N ARG A 36 -1.03 -2.69 -3.35
CA ARG A 36 -1.82 -3.03 -4.53
C ARG A 36 -1.75 -1.94 -5.59
N HIS A 37 -1.54 -0.71 -5.16
CA HIS A 37 -1.58 0.47 -6.02
C HIS A 37 -0.20 1.14 -6.17
N LEU A 38 0.91 0.51 -5.76
CA LEU A 38 2.25 1.11 -5.92
C LEU A 38 2.53 1.50 -7.37
N VAL A 39 2.15 0.63 -8.29
CA VAL A 39 2.27 0.85 -9.74
C VAL A 39 1.40 1.98 -10.29
N GLU A 40 0.42 2.44 -9.52
CA GLU A 40 -0.46 3.57 -9.88
C GLU A 40 0.07 4.90 -9.33
N THR A 41 1.02 4.86 -8.41
CA THR A 41 1.67 6.07 -7.86
C THR A 41 2.75 6.64 -8.80
N ASP A 42 3.15 7.88 -8.54
CA ASP A 42 4.26 8.56 -9.22
C ASP A 42 5.62 7.88 -9.01
N VAL A 43 5.69 6.90 -8.11
CA VAL A 43 6.91 6.16 -7.79
C VAL A 43 7.22 5.07 -8.81
N ALA A 44 6.26 4.63 -9.62
CA ALA A 44 6.46 3.51 -10.54
C ALA A 44 7.12 3.93 -11.86
N GLY A 45 8.19 3.22 -12.24
CA GLY A 45 8.92 3.44 -13.48
C GLY A 45 8.27 2.78 -14.70
N ASP A 46 8.82 3.09 -15.87
CA ASP A 46 8.35 2.66 -17.20
C ASP A 46 8.74 1.21 -17.57
N GLY A 47 9.18 0.40 -16.59
CA GLY A 47 9.52 -1.01 -16.80
C GLY A 47 10.72 -1.27 -17.72
N ASN A 48 11.33 -0.22 -18.28
CA ASN A 48 12.57 -0.25 -19.06
C ASN A 48 13.78 -0.45 -18.13
N GLU A 49 13.82 -1.58 -17.45
CA GLU A 49 15.02 -2.00 -16.73
C GLU A 49 16.13 -2.34 -17.74
N ARG A 50 17.25 -1.61 -17.64
CA ARG A 50 18.47 -1.92 -18.40
C ARG A 50 19.02 -3.33 -18.09
N LEU A 51 18.67 -3.89 -16.94
CA LEU A 51 19.04 -5.22 -16.47
C LEU A 51 17.80 -5.92 -15.91
N LYS A 52 17.24 -6.89 -16.64
CA LYS A 52 16.17 -7.74 -16.10
C LYS A 52 16.75 -8.61 -14.99
N LEU A 53 16.29 -8.39 -13.77
CA LEU A 53 16.69 -9.18 -12.62
C LEU A 53 15.80 -10.41 -12.49
N GLU A 54 16.42 -11.57 -12.31
CA GLU A 54 15.67 -12.80 -12.07
C GLU A 54 15.12 -12.80 -10.64
N GLY A 55 13.79 -12.81 -10.53
CA GLY A 55 13.07 -12.95 -9.28
C GLY A 55 12.27 -14.24 -9.23
N THR A 56 12.01 -14.74 -8.02
CA THR A 56 11.10 -15.88 -7.83
C THR A 56 9.67 -15.38 -7.77
N VAL A 57 8.79 -15.91 -8.61
CA VAL A 57 7.37 -15.52 -8.64
C VAL A 57 6.68 -15.90 -7.33
N ILE A 58 5.94 -14.95 -6.76
CA ILE A 58 5.11 -15.16 -5.58
C ILE A 58 3.66 -15.36 -6.04
N PRO A 59 3.00 -16.48 -5.69
CA PRO A 59 1.58 -16.64 -5.96
C PRO A 59 0.74 -15.67 -5.11
N THR A 60 0.02 -14.75 -5.76
CA THR A 60 -0.81 -13.72 -5.12
C THR A 60 -2.25 -13.72 -5.66
N PRO A 61 -3.07 -14.74 -5.34
CA PRO A 61 -4.44 -14.83 -5.86
C PRO A 61 -5.32 -13.65 -5.44
N SER A 62 -4.99 -12.95 -4.36
CA SER A 62 -5.71 -11.74 -3.94
C SER A 62 -5.45 -10.48 -4.79
N ASP A 63 -4.46 -10.51 -5.69
CA ASP A 63 -4.21 -9.46 -6.69
C ASP A 63 -3.84 -10.11 -8.04
N PRO A 64 -4.84 -10.51 -8.85
CA PRO A 64 -4.61 -11.18 -10.13
C PRO A 64 -4.12 -10.23 -11.23
N LYS A 65 -4.14 -8.91 -10.99
CA LYS A 65 -3.77 -7.90 -11.99
C LYS A 65 -2.28 -7.60 -11.99
N SER A 66 -1.58 -7.94 -10.90
CA SER A 66 -0.16 -7.66 -10.75
C SER A 66 0.63 -8.95 -10.56
N ARG A 67 1.84 -8.97 -11.11
CA ARG A 67 2.83 -10.02 -10.87
C ARG A 67 3.77 -9.56 -9.77
N TYR A 68 3.96 -10.40 -8.75
CA TYR A 68 4.90 -10.15 -7.67
C TYR A 68 6.08 -11.12 -7.76
N GLU A 69 7.29 -10.58 -7.65
CA GLU A 69 8.53 -11.36 -7.63
C GLU A 69 9.33 -11.03 -6.37
N LEU A 70 9.90 -12.06 -5.74
CA LEU A 70 10.93 -11.91 -4.72
C LEU A 70 12.30 -11.83 -5.40
N LEU A 71 12.98 -10.69 -5.26
CA LEU A 71 14.30 -10.48 -5.85
C LEU A 71 15.43 -10.87 -4.90
N ARG A 72 15.27 -10.56 -3.61
CA ARG A 72 16.28 -10.79 -2.59
C ARG A 72 15.61 -10.88 -1.22
N GLN A 73 16.17 -11.69 -0.34
CA GLN A 73 15.84 -11.68 1.08
C GLN A 73 17.09 -11.87 1.93
N ARG A 74 17.07 -11.37 3.17
CA ARG A 74 18.08 -11.62 4.20
C ARG A 74 17.47 -11.57 5.59
N ARG A 75 17.97 -12.39 6.51
CA ARG A 75 17.67 -12.28 7.94
C ARG A 75 18.56 -11.21 8.58
N THR A 76 17.99 -10.40 9.45
CA THR A 76 18.71 -9.37 10.22
C THR A 76 19.22 -9.96 11.54
N VAL A 77 20.16 -9.26 12.18
CA VAL A 77 20.62 -9.60 13.55
C VAL A 77 19.50 -9.46 14.60
N ALA A 78 18.47 -8.67 14.30
CA ALA A 78 17.29 -8.51 15.16
C ALA A 78 16.25 -9.62 14.98
N GLY A 79 16.52 -10.61 14.12
CA GLY A 79 15.63 -11.75 13.89
C GLY A 79 14.58 -11.53 12.80
N THR A 80 14.35 -10.29 12.37
CA THR A 80 13.45 -9.93 11.26
C THR A 80 14.04 -10.30 9.89
N THR A 81 13.20 -10.26 8.86
CA THR A 81 13.59 -10.53 7.47
C THR A 81 13.35 -9.30 6.61
N ILE A 82 14.39 -8.88 5.91
CA ILE A 82 14.29 -7.84 4.88
C ILE A 82 14.15 -8.52 3.52
N ALA A 83 13.11 -8.17 2.77
CA ALA A 83 12.88 -8.65 1.42
C ALA A 83 12.80 -7.48 0.43
N ILE A 84 13.23 -7.71 -0.80
CA ILE A 84 13.00 -6.81 -1.93
C ILE A 84 12.04 -7.50 -2.88
N LEU A 85 10.92 -6.85 -3.12
CA LEU A 85 9.85 -7.28 -3.98
C LEU A 85 9.81 -6.41 -5.23
N ARG A 86 9.41 -7.02 -6.35
CA ARG A 86 9.05 -6.32 -7.58
C ARG A 86 7.57 -6.57 -7.86
N GLN A 87 6.82 -5.51 -8.07
CA GLN A 87 5.46 -5.56 -8.58
C GLN A 87 5.47 -5.08 -10.03
N GLN A 88 4.88 -5.87 -10.91
CA GLN A 88 4.67 -5.49 -12.30
C GLN A 88 3.19 -5.52 -12.65
N ARG A 89 2.70 -4.47 -13.32
CA ARG A 89 1.37 -4.41 -13.90
C ARG A 89 1.44 -3.78 -15.29
N GLY A 90 1.20 -4.59 -16.33
CA GLY A 90 1.45 -4.17 -17.71
C GLY A 90 2.92 -3.81 -17.89
N GLU A 91 3.18 -2.58 -18.34
CA GLU A 91 4.51 -2.01 -18.55
C GLU A 91 5.07 -1.31 -17.30
N ARG A 92 4.25 -1.09 -16.26
CA ARG A 92 4.68 -0.39 -15.04
C ARG A 92 5.30 -1.34 -14.04
N VAL A 93 6.37 -0.88 -13.41
CA VAL A 93 7.11 -1.64 -12.39
C VAL A 93 7.36 -0.76 -11.16
N ALA A 94 7.16 -1.35 -9.98
CA ALA A 94 7.53 -0.77 -8.70
C ALA A 94 8.31 -1.80 -7.87
N TYR A 95 9.19 -1.30 -7.02
CA TYR A 95 9.99 -2.09 -6.09
C TYR A 95 9.58 -1.71 -4.69
N ALA A 96 9.49 -2.71 -3.82
CA ALA A 96 9.25 -2.51 -2.41
C ALA A 96 10.33 -3.22 -1.58
N ARG A 97 10.95 -2.49 -0.65
CA ARG A 97 11.75 -3.07 0.41
C ARG A 97 10.84 -3.26 1.62
N THR A 98 10.76 -4.48 2.13
CA THR A 98 9.86 -4.84 3.22
C THR A 98 10.62 -5.44 4.37
N GLU A 99 10.12 -5.21 5.58
CA GLU A 99 10.55 -5.87 6.81
C GLU A 99 9.43 -6.75 7.33
N LEU A 100 9.81 -7.96 7.76
CA LEU A 100 8.90 -8.98 8.25
C LEU A 100 9.39 -9.57 9.56
N ASP A 101 8.45 -9.83 10.47
CA ASP A 101 8.66 -10.73 11.60
C ASP A 101 7.87 -12.00 11.33
N CYS A 102 8.57 -13.07 10.96
CA CYS A 102 7.95 -14.32 10.53
C CYS A 102 7.30 -15.09 11.69
N ASP A 103 7.82 -14.95 12.91
CA ASP A 103 7.29 -15.63 14.08
C ASP A 103 5.99 -14.97 14.55
N ARG A 104 5.92 -13.64 14.42
CA ARG A 104 4.76 -12.84 14.84
C ARG A 104 3.84 -12.43 13.69
N GLN A 105 4.11 -12.89 12.47
CA GLN A 105 3.35 -12.57 11.25
C GLN A 105 3.17 -11.07 11.00
N LEU A 106 4.22 -10.30 11.28
CA LEU A 106 4.22 -8.84 11.08
C LEU A 106 4.86 -8.47 9.75
N PHE A 107 4.38 -7.38 9.16
CA PHE A 107 4.83 -6.88 7.87
C PHE A 107 4.83 -5.35 7.84
N HIS A 108 5.89 -4.79 7.27
CA HIS A 108 6.05 -3.36 7.06
C HIS A 108 6.78 -3.07 5.74
N VAL A 109 6.38 -2.00 5.04
CA VAL A 109 7.08 -1.51 3.85
C VAL A 109 8.08 -0.44 4.24
N VAL A 110 9.36 -0.79 4.17
CA VAL A 110 10.49 0.08 4.53
C VAL A 110 10.82 1.08 3.42
N GLY A 111 10.57 0.75 2.15
CA GLY A 111 10.94 1.61 1.01
C GLY A 111 10.18 1.25 -0.25
N VAL A 112 9.92 2.24 -1.12
CA VAL A 112 9.31 2.04 -2.44
C VAL A 112 10.07 2.85 -3.49
N ALA A 113 10.36 2.26 -4.63
CA ALA A 113 11.03 2.96 -5.73
C ALA A 113 10.65 2.41 -7.11
N ASP A 114 11.02 3.14 -8.16
CA ASP A 114 10.95 2.71 -9.57
C ASP A 114 12.06 1.73 -9.96
N THR A 115 13.11 1.64 -9.15
CA THR A 115 14.34 0.91 -9.44
C THR A 115 14.82 0.19 -8.21
N ARG A 116 15.40 -0.99 -8.41
CA ARG A 116 15.98 -1.77 -7.31
C ARG A 116 17.03 -0.99 -6.52
N VAL A 117 17.95 -0.28 -7.19
CA VAL A 117 19.04 0.40 -6.48
C VAL A 117 18.47 1.46 -5.53
N ARG A 118 17.45 2.21 -5.98
CA ARG A 118 16.83 3.24 -5.16
C ARG A 118 16.03 2.65 -3.99
N VAL A 119 15.37 1.50 -4.17
CA VAL A 119 14.58 0.88 -3.07
C VAL A 119 15.44 0.45 -1.88
N GLU A 120 16.72 0.18 -2.11
CA GLU A 120 17.65 -0.21 -1.04
C GLU A 120 18.01 0.95 -0.11
N THR A 121 17.92 2.19 -0.60
CA THR A 121 18.21 3.41 0.17
C THR A 121 16.96 4.21 0.52
N ASP A 122 15.85 3.97 -0.17
CA ASP A 122 14.57 4.64 0.05
C ASP A 122 13.97 4.30 1.42
N THR A 123 13.29 5.28 2.02
CA THR A 123 12.54 5.13 3.27
C THR A 123 11.09 5.52 3.05
N ALA A 124 10.24 4.52 2.87
CA ALA A 124 8.80 4.68 2.85
C ALA A 124 8.29 4.84 4.28
N HIS A 125 7.38 5.80 4.49
CA HIS A 125 6.85 6.10 5.81
C HIS A 125 5.62 5.22 6.14
N ASP A 126 5.71 3.89 5.94
CA ASP A 126 4.59 2.93 6.18
C ASP A 126 4.45 2.49 7.66
N GLY A 127 4.80 3.35 8.62
CA GLY A 127 4.65 3.09 10.06
C GLY A 127 5.47 1.89 10.59
N PRO A 128 5.14 1.32 11.77
CA PRO A 128 5.86 0.17 12.30
C PRO A 128 5.40 -1.17 11.68
N LEU A 129 6.10 -2.26 12.04
CA LEU A 129 5.67 -3.64 11.84
C LEU A 129 4.24 -3.85 12.39
N ARG A 130 3.33 -4.31 11.53
CA ARG A 130 1.91 -4.52 11.85
C ARG A 130 1.44 -5.89 11.40
N SER A 131 0.42 -6.41 12.07
CA SER A 131 -0.21 -7.69 11.71
C SER A 131 -0.66 -7.69 10.25
N THR A 132 -0.52 -8.84 9.61
CA THR A 132 -1.04 -9.10 8.27
C THR A 132 -2.49 -9.59 8.27
N GLU A 133 -3.11 -9.77 9.44
CA GLU A 133 -4.49 -10.22 9.57
C GLU A 133 -5.47 -9.33 8.79
N GLY A 134 -6.38 -9.97 8.03
CA GLY A 134 -7.34 -9.27 7.17
C GLY A 134 -6.73 -8.64 5.90
N LEU A 135 -5.42 -8.79 5.67
CA LEU A 135 -4.70 -8.19 4.54
C LEU A 135 -4.15 -9.30 3.63
N PRO A 136 -4.98 -9.88 2.73
CA PRO A 136 -4.66 -11.14 2.06
C PRO A 136 -3.37 -11.05 1.22
N LEU A 137 -3.13 -9.94 0.53
CA LEU A 137 -1.88 -9.76 -0.21
C LEU A 137 -0.66 -9.77 0.71
N ARG A 138 -0.71 -9.07 1.85
CA ARG A 138 0.41 -9.07 2.81
C ARG A 138 0.61 -10.46 3.43
N GLN A 139 -0.46 -11.24 3.63
CA GLN A 139 -0.37 -12.63 4.08
C GLN A 139 0.27 -13.55 3.04
N GLU A 140 -0.11 -13.42 1.77
CA GLU A 140 0.46 -14.19 0.67
C GLU A 140 1.96 -13.92 0.52
N LEU A 141 2.34 -12.64 0.49
CA LEU A 141 3.75 -12.22 0.41
C LEU A 141 4.55 -12.71 1.62
N SER A 142 4.06 -12.47 2.84
CA SER A 142 4.76 -12.87 4.07
C SER A 142 4.93 -14.39 4.17
N ARG A 143 3.88 -15.16 3.90
CA ARG A 143 3.94 -16.63 3.91
C ARG A 143 5.01 -17.15 2.95
N PHE A 144 5.06 -16.62 1.73
CA PHE A 144 6.05 -17.04 0.74
C PHE A 144 7.49 -16.73 1.18
N ILE A 145 7.73 -15.51 1.66
CA ILE A 145 9.06 -15.07 2.11
C ILE A 145 9.52 -15.90 3.32
N CYS A 146 8.65 -16.05 4.33
CA CYS A 146 8.96 -16.76 5.56
C CYS A 146 9.19 -18.27 5.33
N ALA A 147 8.43 -18.91 4.43
CA ALA A 147 8.64 -20.31 4.10
C ALA A 147 10.04 -20.58 3.51
N ARG A 148 10.59 -19.62 2.75
CA ARG A 148 11.92 -19.72 2.13
C ARG A 148 13.07 -19.39 3.07
N GLN A 149 12.79 -18.77 4.22
CA GLN A 149 13.80 -18.51 5.23
C GLN A 149 14.18 -19.78 6.01
N SER A 150 13.25 -20.73 6.09
CA SER A 150 13.41 -22.01 6.79
C SER A 150 13.96 -23.13 5.91
N ALA A 151 14.19 -22.85 4.62
CA ALA A 151 14.72 -23.79 3.62
C ALA A 151 16.21 -23.53 3.36
#